data_AF-A0A9J7YM44-F1
#
_entry.id   AF-A0A9J7YM44-F1
#
_cell.length_a   1.000
_cell.length_b   1.000
_cell.length_c   1.000
_cell.angle_alpha   90.00
_cell.angle_beta   90.00
_cell.angle_gamma   90.00
#
_symmetry.space_group_name_H-M   'P 1'
#
loop_
_entity.id
_entity.type
_entity.pdbx_description
1 polymer ?
#
loop_
_entity_poly.entity_id
_entity_poly.type
_entity_poly.pdbx_seq_one_letter_code
_entity_poly.pdbx_strand_id
1 'polypeptide(L)'
;MLPSVSSLNIYKLTFSIVGFLSSLAGVDILQSVCLVRSVCLAIMSSRKFFVGGNWKMNGDKESLGEVIMTLNTASLNDETEVVCGAPSIYLDYVRSKLDQRIGVAAQNCYKVPKGAFTGEISPAMIKDCSVDWVILGHSERRHVFGESDELIGQKVAHCLENDLGVIACIGEKLEEREAGTTEDVVFEQTKVIADNVKDWTHVVIAYEPVWAIGTGKTATPDQAQEVHEKLRGWLRANVSDAVADSVRIIYGGSVTGGNCKELAAQPDIDGFLVGGASLKPEFVDIINARA
;
A
#
# COMPACT_ATOMS: atom_id res chain seq x y z
N MET A 1 14.39 -17.07 -20.73
CA MET A 1 15.02 -16.39 -19.58
C MET A 1 15.49 -15.02 -20.04
N LEU A 2 14.70 -13.98 -19.78
CA LEU A 2 15.10 -12.60 -20.00
C LEU A 2 15.82 -12.12 -18.73
N PRO A 3 16.99 -11.46 -18.84
CA PRO A 3 17.75 -11.05 -17.66
C PRO A 3 17.16 -9.78 -17.02
N SER A 4 17.20 -9.72 -15.69
CA SER A 4 16.85 -8.58 -14.85
C SER A 4 17.60 -7.31 -15.28
N VAL A 5 16.86 -6.20 -15.48
CA VAL A 5 17.42 -4.93 -15.95
C VAL A 5 18.03 -4.18 -14.77
N SER A 6 19.37 -4.11 -14.73
CA SER A 6 20.09 -3.17 -13.87
C SER A 6 20.09 -1.76 -14.47
N SER A 7 20.23 -0.74 -13.62
CA SER A 7 20.17 0.70 -13.94
C SER A 7 21.13 1.13 -15.07
N LEU A 8 22.19 0.36 -15.34
CA LEU A 8 23.17 0.60 -16.40
C LEU A 8 22.66 0.21 -17.80
N ASN A 9 21.72 -0.73 -17.91
CA ASN A 9 21.15 -1.18 -19.18
C ASN A 9 20.10 -0.22 -19.75
N ILE A 10 19.50 0.60 -18.89
CA ILE A 10 18.46 1.57 -19.27
C ILE A 10 19.08 2.69 -20.11
N TYR A 11 20.21 3.26 -19.69
CA TYR A 11 20.92 4.29 -20.46
C TYR A 11 21.35 3.82 -21.85
N LYS A 12 21.76 2.55 -21.98
CA LYS A 12 22.08 1.95 -23.30
C LYS A 12 20.83 1.79 -24.17
N LEU A 13 19.69 1.43 -23.57
CA LEU A 13 18.42 1.33 -24.29
C LEU A 13 17.93 2.71 -24.76
N THR A 14 18.05 3.74 -23.92
CA THR A 14 17.70 5.13 -24.26
C THR A 14 18.52 5.64 -25.45
N PHE A 15 19.84 5.42 -25.44
CA PHE A 15 20.71 5.79 -26.56
C PHE A 15 20.37 5.03 -27.85
N SER A 16 20.04 3.74 -27.73
CA SER A 16 19.70 2.90 -28.88
C SER A 16 18.36 3.28 -29.52
N ILE A 17 17.37 3.69 -28.71
CA ILE A 17 16.05 4.15 -29.17
C ILE A 17 16.15 5.54 -29.81
N VAL A 18 16.91 6.47 -29.21
CA VAL A 18 17.18 7.80 -29.80
C VAL A 18 17.91 7.65 -31.13
N GLY A 19 18.91 6.76 -31.20
CA GLY A 19 19.63 6.43 -32.43
C GLY A 19 18.70 5.86 -33.53
N PHE A 20 17.79 4.95 -33.17
CA PHE A 20 16.83 4.37 -34.10
C PHE A 20 15.81 5.40 -34.62
N LEU A 21 15.23 6.22 -33.74
CA LEU A 21 14.28 7.27 -34.11
C LEU A 21 14.91 8.37 -34.98
N SER A 22 16.18 8.71 -34.73
CA SER A 22 16.91 9.67 -35.56
C SER A 22 17.25 9.18 -36.98
N SER A 23 17.13 7.87 -37.24
CA SER A 23 17.33 7.28 -38.58
C SER A 23 16.07 7.33 -39.46
N LEU A 24 14.90 7.59 -38.87
CA LEU A 24 13.66 7.80 -39.60
C LEU A 24 13.60 9.27 -40.04
N ALA A 25 13.73 9.51 -41.34
CA ALA A 25 13.74 10.85 -41.91
C ALA A 25 12.49 11.65 -41.48
N GLY A 26 12.69 12.74 -40.73
CA GLY A 26 11.66 13.74 -40.46
C GLY A 26 11.27 13.99 -39.00
N VAL A 27 11.90 13.34 -38.01
CA VAL A 27 11.62 13.63 -36.59
C VAL A 27 12.71 14.51 -35.99
N ASP A 28 12.33 15.67 -35.46
CA ASP A 28 13.25 16.58 -34.76
C ASP A 28 13.87 15.85 -33.55
N ILE A 29 15.20 15.94 -33.42
CA ILE A 29 15.97 15.30 -32.36
C ILE A 29 15.50 15.80 -30.98
N LEU A 30 15.14 17.09 -30.87
CA LEU A 30 14.60 17.63 -29.61
C LEU A 30 13.26 17.01 -29.25
N GLN A 31 12.39 16.80 -30.23
CA GLN A 31 11.06 16.22 -30.04
C GLN A 31 11.15 14.73 -29.71
N SER A 32 12.11 14.02 -30.31
CA SER A 32 12.41 12.61 -30.01
C SER A 32 13.01 12.43 -28.61
N VAL A 33 13.92 13.31 -28.19
CA VAL A 33 14.48 13.31 -26.83
C VAL A 33 13.42 13.65 -25.78
N CYS A 34 12.54 14.63 -26.06
CA CYS A 34 11.39 14.90 -25.20
C CYS A 34 10.42 13.72 -25.12
N LEU A 35 10.11 13.06 -26.23
CA LEU A 35 9.22 11.90 -26.26
C LEU A 35 9.83 10.71 -25.52
N VAL A 36 11.11 10.39 -25.75
CA VAL A 36 11.83 9.33 -25.04
C VAL A 36 11.96 9.66 -23.56
N ARG A 37 12.21 10.92 -23.19
CA ARG A 37 12.21 11.34 -21.79
C ARG A 37 10.82 11.24 -21.16
N SER A 38 9.76 11.58 -21.89
CA SER A 38 8.37 11.49 -21.44
C SER A 38 7.92 10.02 -21.30
N VAL A 39 8.31 9.16 -22.24
CA VAL A 39 8.05 7.71 -22.20
C VAL A 39 8.92 7.04 -21.14
N CYS A 40 10.18 7.41 -20.97
CA CYS A 40 11.01 6.94 -19.86
C CYS A 40 10.50 7.46 -18.51
N LEU A 41 10.01 8.70 -18.41
CA LEU A 41 9.30 9.18 -17.22
C LEU A 41 8.06 8.33 -16.97
N ALA A 42 7.24 8.11 -18.00
CA ALA A 42 6.03 7.30 -17.91
C ALA A 42 6.33 5.86 -17.44
N ILE A 43 7.36 5.23 -18.00
CA ILE A 43 7.84 3.88 -17.65
C ILE A 43 8.55 3.87 -16.28
N MET A 44 9.13 4.99 -15.84
CA MET A 44 9.66 5.18 -14.48
C MET A 44 8.59 5.62 -13.46
N SER A 45 7.35 5.89 -13.89
CA SER A 45 6.30 6.53 -13.08
C SER A 45 5.09 5.66 -12.73
N SER A 46 5.04 4.39 -13.13
CA SER A 46 3.95 3.53 -12.68
C SER A 46 4.27 2.99 -11.29
N ARG A 47 3.62 3.55 -10.27
CA ARG A 47 3.63 3.00 -8.91
C ARG A 47 3.18 1.55 -8.97
N LYS A 48 4.00 0.64 -8.44
CA LYS A 48 3.67 -0.80 -8.41
C LYS A 48 2.36 -0.99 -7.66
N PHE A 49 1.43 -1.76 -8.23
CA PHE A 49 0.13 -1.99 -7.61
C PHE A 49 0.32 -2.73 -6.28
N PHE A 50 -0.41 -2.36 -5.23
CA PHE A 50 -0.22 -2.93 -3.90
C PHE A 50 -1.53 -3.51 -3.35
N VAL A 51 -1.56 -4.79 -2.99
CA VAL A 51 -2.74 -5.42 -2.41
C VAL A 51 -2.40 -6.01 -1.05
N GLY A 52 -2.88 -5.34 -0.01
CA GLY A 52 -2.82 -5.77 1.38
C GLY A 52 -4.07 -6.59 1.76
N GLY A 53 -3.88 -7.73 2.42
CA GLY A 53 -4.96 -8.50 3.04
C GLY A 53 -4.89 -8.39 4.56
N ASN A 54 -5.79 -7.64 5.20
CA ASN A 54 -5.86 -7.55 6.66
C ASN A 54 -6.82 -8.60 7.21
N TRP A 55 -6.27 -9.69 7.77
CA TRP A 55 -7.07 -10.80 8.32
C TRP A 55 -7.78 -10.43 9.63
N LYS A 56 -7.43 -9.30 10.25
CA LYS A 56 -7.95 -8.84 11.54
C LYS A 56 -7.86 -9.95 12.60
N MET A 57 -8.83 -10.02 13.51
CA MET A 57 -8.91 -11.06 14.53
C MET A 57 -9.63 -12.33 14.00
N ASN A 58 -9.11 -12.92 12.91
CA ASN A 58 -9.69 -14.14 12.32
C ASN A 58 -8.64 -15.22 12.06
N GLY A 59 -9.13 -16.45 12.07
CA GLY A 59 -8.42 -17.64 11.63
C GLY A 59 -7.77 -18.45 12.76
N ASP A 60 -7.54 -19.71 12.45
CA ASP A 60 -6.71 -20.64 13.20
C ASP A 60 -5.69 -21.29 12.25
N LYS A 61 -4.85 -22.21 12.73
CA LYS A 61 -3.80 -22.82 11.88
C LYS A 61 -4.36 -23.58 10.68
N GLU A 62 -5.56 -24.17 10.81
CA GLU A 62 -6.21 -24.93 9.74
C GLU A 62 -6.74 -23.96 8.69
N SER A 63 -7.60 -23.02 9.09
CA SER A 63 -8.21 -22.07 8.16
C SER A 63 -7.16 -21.16 7.50
N LEU A 64 -6.14 -20.72 8.24
CA LEU A 64 -5.03 -19.94 7.66
C LEU A 64 -4.16 -20.81 6.74
N GLY A 65 -4.03 -22.10 7.03
CA GLY A 65 -3.36 -23.05 6.15
C GLY A 65 -4.04 -23.16 4.78
N GLU A 66 -5.36 -23.12 4.74
CA GLU A 66 -6.15 -23.12 3.49
C GLU A 66 -5.97 -21.82 2.69
N VAL A 67 -6.00 -20.66 3.37
CA VAL A 67 -5.74 -19.35 2.74
C VAL A 67 -4.32 -19.32 2.16
N ILE A 68 -3.32 -19.76 2.93
CA ILE A 68 -1.92 -19.84 2.48
C ILE A 68 -1.77 -20.77 1.28
N MET A 69 -2.39 -21.96 1.32
CA MET A 69 -2.33 -22.91 0.21
C MET A 69 -2.93 -22.32 -1.08
N THR A 70 -4.07 -21.62 -0.94
CA THR A 70 -4.71 -20.92 -2.05
C THR A 70 -3.77 -19.88 -2.66
N LEU A 71 -3.15 -19.04 -1.83
CA LEU A 71 -2.22 -18.00 -2.30
C LEU A 71 -0.93 -18.56 -2.91
N ASN A 72 -0.36 -19.60 -2.32
CA ASN A 72 0.87 -20.22 -2.81
C ASN A 72 0.67 -20.86 -4.20
N THR A 73 -0.50 -21.43 -4.46
CA THR A 73 -0.82 -22.14 -5.71
C THR A 73 -1.43 -21.25 -6.79
N ALA A 74 -1.87 -20.05 -6.43
CA ALA A 74 -2.46 -19.09 -7.36
C ALA A 74 -1.42 -18.48 -8.32
N SER A 75 -1.88 -18.20 -9.54
CA SER A 75 -1.19 -17.31 -10.47
C SER A 75 -1.48 -15.87 -10.07
N LEU A 76 -0.45 -15.19 -9.56
CA LEU A 76 -0.53 -13.79 -9.12
C LEU A 76 0.16 -12.92 -10.17
N ASN A 77 -0.37 -11.72 -10.41
CA ASN A 77 0.26 -10.74 -11.27
C ASN A 77 1.60 -10.27 -10.66
N ASP A 78 2.71 -10.44 -11.38
CA ASP A 78 4.05 -10.08 -10.92
C ASP A 78 4.23 -8.55 -10.73
N GLU A 79 3.37 -7.76 -11.37
CA GLU A 79 3.30 -6.29 -11.22
C GLU A 79 2.49 -5.85 -9.98
N THR A 80 1.95 -6.79 -9.21
CA THR A 80 1.29 -6.53 -7.92
C THR A 80 2.21 -6.95 -6.76
N GLU A 81 2.49 -6.03 -5.84
CA GLU A 81 3.04 -6.35 -4.53
C GLU A 81 1.92 -6.80 -3.60
N VAL A 82 2.06 -7.97 -3.00
CA VAL A 82 1.03 -8.57 -2.12
C VAL A 82 1.57 -8.68 -0.71
N VAL A 83 0.77 -8.25 0.27
CA VAL A 83 1.14 -8.32 1.70
C VAL A 83 -0.03 -8.86 2.53
N CYS A 84 0.19 -9.85 3.39
CA CYS A 84 -0.84 -10.42 4.27
C CYS A 84 -0.61 -10.04 5.73
N GLY A 85 -1.54 -9.26 6.31
CA GLY A 85 -1.58 -8.86 7.72
C GLY A 85 -2.22 -9.93 8.61
N ALA A 86 -1.40 -10.70 9.31
CA ALA A 86 -1.86 -11.81 10.15
C ALA A 86 -1.98 -11.44 11.64
N PRO A 87 -2.85 -12.12 12.42
CA PRO A 87 -2.85 -12.01 13.87
C PRO A 87 -1.46 -12.30 14.44
N SER A 88 -1.03 -11.53 15.45
CA SER A 88 0.34 -11.60 16.00
C SER A 88 0.76 -13.02 16.42
N ILE A 89 -0.16 -13.80 16.99
CA ILE A 89 0.07 -15.19 17.43
C ILE A 89 0.40 -16.15 16.27
N TYR A 90 0.13 -15.77 15.03
CA TYR A 90 0.37 -16.58 13.83
C TYR A 90 1.43 -16.01 12.89
N LEU A 91 2.11 -14.90 13.22
CA LEU A 91 3.08 -14.27 12.31
C LEU A 91 4.17 -15.23 11.83
N ASP A 92 4.84 -15.91 12.77
CA ASP A 92 5.89 -16.88 12.47
C ASP A 92 5.36 -18.07 11.63
N TYR A 93 4.19 -18.61 12.01
CA TYR A 93 3.53 -19.70 11.27
C TYR A 93 3.19 -19.32 9.83
N VAL A 94 2.68 -18.10 9.62
CA VAL A 94 2.30 -17.60 8.30
C VAL A 94 3.55 -17.36 7.48
N ARG A 95 4.56 -16.69 8.03
CA ARG A 95 5.80 -16.41 7.30
C ARG A 95 6.53 -17.70 6.91
N SER A 96 6.52 -18.73 7.76
CA SER A 96 7.18 -20.01 7.48
C SER A 96 6.51 -20.83 6.38
N LYS A 97 5.25 -20.53 6.02
CA LYS A 97 4.46 -21.32 5.05
C LYS A 97 4.07 -20.54 3.80
N LEU A 98 3.88 -19.23 3.91
CA LEU A 98 3.51 -18.37 2.80
C LEU A 98 4.72 -18.17 1.89
N ASP A 99 4.49 -18.26 0.58
CA ASP A 99 5.50 -18.05 -0.45
C ASP A 99 6.24 -16.72 -0.22
N GLN A 100 7.57 -16.72 -0.40
CA GLN A 100 8.42 -15.56 -0.18
C GLN A 100 8.13 -14.40 -1.15
N ARG A 101 7.43 -14.65 -2.27
CA ARG A 101 6.93 -13.58 -3.15
C ARG A 101 5.82 -12.74 -2.53
N ILE A 102 5.19 -13.22 -1.45
CA ILE A 102 4.13 -12.51 -0.71
C ILE A 102 4.70 -12.03 0.62
N GLY A 103 4.60 -10.73 0.88
CA GLY A 103 4.99 -10.12 2.14
C GLY A 103 4.04 -10.53 3.28
N VAL A 104 4.54 -10.48 4.51
CA VAL A 104 3.72 -10.63 5.72
C VAL A 104 3.76 -9.31 6.47
N ALA A 105 2.64 -8.93 7.08
CA ALA A 105 2.55 -7.77 7.97
C ALA A 105 2.06 -8.17 9.36
N ALA A 106 2.58 -7.49 10.38
CA ALA A 106 1.91 -7.40 11.67
C ALA A 106 0.73 -6.42 11.61
N GLN A 107 -0.30 -6.64 12.42
CA GLN A 107 -1.50 -5.79 12.43
C GLN A 107 -1.39 -4.55 13.34
N ASN A 108 -0.35 -4.49 14.20
CA ASN A 108 0.01 -3.33 15.02
C ASN A 108 1.44 -3.51 15.59
N CYS A 109 2.13 -2.42 15.94
CA CYS A 109 3.40 -2.41 16.70
C CYS A 109 3.35 -1.33 17.79
N TYR A 110 4.21 -1.40 18.82
CA TYR A 110 4.40 -0.32 19.78
C TYR A 110 5.63 0.53 19.47
N LYS A 111 5.70 1.71 20.09
CA LYS A 111 6.66 2.79 19.76
C LYS A 111 8.05 2.65 20.38
N VAL A 112 8.37 1.51 21.00
CA VAL A 112 9.68 1.24 21.60
C VAL A 112 10.06 -0.25 21.43
N PRO A 113 11.37 -0.59 21.42
CA PRO A 113 11.80 -1.94 21.07
C PRO A 113 11.54 -2.98 22.17
N LYS A 114 11.50 -2.56 23.44
CA LYS A 114 11.27 -3.40 24.62
C LYS A 114 10.88 -2.56 25.83
N GLY A 115 10.21 -3.15 26.81
CA GLY A 115 9.89 -2.49 28.08
C GLY A 115 8.70 -3.12 28.80
N ALA A 116 8.19 -2.43 29.82
CA ALA A 116 7.04 -2.86 30.61
C ALA A 116 5.70 -2.50 29.91
N PHE A 117 5.44 -3.14 28.77
CA PHE A 117 4.24 -2.93 27.94
C PHE A 117 3.53 -4.27 27.70
N THR A 118 2.98 -4.85 28.76
CA THR A 118 2.34 -6.17 28.71
C THR A 118 1.24 -6.22 27.64
N GLY A 119 1.36 -7.16 26.70
CA GLY A 119 0.41 -7.38 25.61
C GLY A 119 0.81 -6.75 24.28
N GLU A 120 1.75 -5.80 24.28
CA GLU A 120 2.25 -5.18 23.05
C GLU A 120 3.40 -6.00 22.42
N ILE A 121 3.59 -5.83 21.11
CA ILE A 121 4.75 -6.33 20.36
C ILE A 121 5.53 -5.15 19.78
N SER A 122 6.82 -5.34 19.51
CA SER A 122 7.71 -4.29 19.00
C SER A 122 8.17 -4.55 17.56
N PRO A 123 8.66 -3.51 16.84
CA PRO A 123 9.27 -3.69 15.52
C PRO A 123 10.38 -4.77 15.51
N ALA A 124 11.15 -4.82 16.60
CA ALA A 124 12.23 -5.80 16.75
C ALA A 124 11.70 -7.24 16.78
N MET A 125 10.58 -7.50 17.47
CA MET A 125 9.94 -8.83 17.48
C MET A 125 9.35 -9.20 16.12
N ILE A 126 8.80 -8.22 15.40
CA ILE A 126 8.25 -8.44 14.05
C ILE A 126 9.38 -8.86 13.09
N LYS A 127 10.50 -8.14 13.11
CA LYS A 127 11.69 -8.49 12.31
C LYS A 127 12.29 -9.85 12.69
N ASP A 128 12.26 -10.23 13.96
CA ASP A 128 12.74 -11.55 14.42
C ASP A 128 11.95 -12.70 13.77
N CYS A 129 10.66 -12.48 13.49
CA CYS A 129 9.81 -13.41 12.73
C CYS A 129 10.02 -13.35 11.20
N SER A 130 11.01 -12.62 10.69
CA SER A 130 11.23 -12.36 9.25
C SER A 130 9.99 -11.73 8.57
N VAL A 131 9.32 -10.83 9.27
CA VAL A 131 8.15 -10.07 8.80
C VAL A 131 8.59 -8.63 8.56
N ASP A 132 8.26 -8.09 7.37
CA ASP A 132 8.84 -6.82 6.90
C ASP A 132 7.84 -5.66 6.89
N TRP A 133 6.56 -5.90 7.20
CA TRP A 133 5.51 -4.88 7.17
C TRP A 133 4.73 -4.78 8.49
N VAL A 134 4.13 -3.62 8.71
CA VAL A 134 3.15 -3.40 9.78
C VAL A 134 1.99 -2.52 9.30
N ILE A 135 0.78 -2.82 9.76
CA ILE A 135 -0.38 -1.93 9.61
C ILE A 135 -0.46 -1.04 10.84
N LEU A 136 -0.53 0.29 10.65
CA LEU A 136 -0.60 1.27 11.73
C LEU A 136 -1.72 2.27 11.49
N GLY A 137 -2.35 2.73 12.57
CA GLY A 137 -3.45 3.69 12.49
C GLY A 137 -4.73 3.15 11.86
N HIS A 138 -4.91 1.82 11.80
CA HIS A 138 -6.17 1.23 11.33
C HIS A 138 -7.36 1.78 12.12
N SER A 139 -8.51 1.98 11.47
CA SER A 139 -9.70 2.59 12.08
C SER A 139 -10.14 1.92 13.38
N GLU A 140 -10.03 0.59 13.48
CA GLU A 140 -10.30 -0.16 14.71
C GLU A 140 -9.37 0.26 15.85
N ARG A 141 -8.08 0.51 15.58
CA ARG A 141 -7.14 1.02 16.59
C ARG A 141 -7.48 2.43 17.03
N ARG A 142 -7.85 3.30 16.10
CA ARG A 142 -8.25 4.70 16.39
C ARG A 142 -9.54 4.78 17.19
N HIS A 143 -10.59 4.06 16.77
CA HIS A 143 -11.95 4.28 17.27
C HIS A 143 -12.43 3.26 18.29
N VAL A 144 -11.91 2.02 18.27
CA VAL A 144 -12.24 1.00 19.29
C VAL A 144 -11.24 1.04 20.44
N PHE A 145 -9.94 1.15 20.12
CA PHE A 145 -8.87 1.14 21.13
C PHE A 145 -8.34 2.53 21.51
N GLY A 146 -8.79 3.59 20.85
CA GLY A 146 -8.46 4.97 21.22
C GLY A 146 -7.02 5.40 20.94
N GLU A 147 -6.36 4.81 19.94
CA GLU A 147 -5.02 5.27 19.54
C GLU A 147 -5.10 6.66 18.90
N SER A 148 -4.40 7.64 19.50
CA SER A 148 -4.32 9.01 19.00
C SER A 148 -3.38 9.15 17.80
N ASP A 149 -3.55 10.21 17.02
CA ASP A 149 -2.64 10.55 15.92
C ASP A 149 -1.18 10.67 16.39
N GLU A 150 -0.95 11.32 17.54
CA GLU A 150 0.40 11.45 18.11
C GLU A 150 1.04 10.08 18.40
N LEU A 151 0.29 9.15 18.98
CA LEU A 151 0.79 7.80 19.25
C LEU A 151 1.08 7.05 17.94
N ILE A 152 0.22 7.21 16.92
CA ILE A 152 0.39 6.59 15.62
C ILE A 152 1.64 7.14 14.93
N GLY A 153 1.85 8.46 14.93
CA GLY A 153 3.07 9.08 14.41
C GLY A 153 4.34 8.53 15.07
N GLN A 154 4.34 8.41 16.41
CA GLN A 154 5.46 7.80 17.15
C GLN A 154 5.71 6.34 16.76
N LYS A 155 4.64 5.55 16.52
CA LYS A 155 4.76 4.17 16.04
C LYS A 155 5.31 4.10 14.63
N VAL A 156 4.84 4.97 13.72
CA VAL A 156 5.33 5.05 12.33
C VAL A 156 6.83 5.34 12.32
N ALA A 157 7.27 6.38 13.03
CA ALA A 157 8.70 6.71 13.14
C ALA A 157 9.51 5.52 13.63
N HIS A 158 9.08 4.87 14.72
CA HIS A 158 9.83 3.77 15.30
C HIS A 158 9.87 2.52 14.41
N CYS A 159 8.76 2.18 13.74
CA CYS A 159 8.71 1.05 12.83
C CYS A 159 9.62 1.31 11.59
N LEU A 160 9.65 2.53 11.03
CA LEU A 160 10.56 2.91 9.92
C LEU A 160 12.05 2.97 10.33
N GLU A 161 12.37 3.48 11.53
CA GLU A 161 13.75 3.46 12.07
C GLU A 161 14.29 2.04 12.29
N ASN A 162 13.40 1.04 12.27
CA ASN A 162 13.73 -0.37 12.36
C ASN A 162 13.47 -1.08 11.03
N ASP A 163 13.55 -0.41 9.88
CA ASP A 163 13.48 -0.99 8.54
C ASP A 163 12.20 -1.82 8.27
N LEU A 164 11.11 -1.55 8.98
CA LEU A 164 9.80 -2.13 8.64
C LEU A 164 9.05 -1.19 7.70
N GLY A 165 8.46 -1.77 6.66
CA GLY A 165 7.47 -1.08 5.85
C GLY A 165 6.19 -0.81 6.64
N VAL A 166 5.57 0.33 6.38
CA VAL A 166 4.38 0.78 7.08
C VAL A 166 3.23 0.97 6.10
N ILE A 167 2.11 0.29 6.39
CA ILE A 167 0.80 0.57 5.81
C ILE A 167 0.07 1.49 6.80
N ALA A 168 0.10 2.80 6.54
CA ALA A 168 -0.46 3.82 7.42
C ALA A 168 -1.91 4.13 7.02
N CYS A 169 -2.87 3.77 7.88
CA CYS A 169 -4.28 3.96 7.60
C CYS A 169 -4.78 5.35 8.05
N ILE A 170 -5.61 5.94 7.21
CA ILE A 170 -6.32 7.20 7.42
C ILE A 170 -7.75 7.08 6.90
N GLY A 171 -8.66 7.92 7.37
CA GLY A 171 -10.03 7.94 6.90
C GLY A 171 -10.98 8.66 7.83
N GLU A 172 -12.07 9.15 7.25
CA GLU A 172 -13.13 9.89 7.92
C GLU A 172 -14.32 8.99 8.31
N LYS A 173 -15.06 9.42 9.33
CA LYS A 173 -16.36 8.85 9.73
C LYS A 173 -17.49 9.33 8.81
N LEU A 174 -18.64 8.65 8.90
CA LEU A 174 -19.79 9.01 8.09
C LEU A 174 -20.22 10.46 8.33
N GLU A 175 -20.25 10.89 9.59
CA GLU A 175 -20.71 12.22 9.97
C GLU A 175 -19.74 13.31 9.47
N GLU A 176 -18.45 13.00 9.44
CA GLU A 176 -17.40 13.89 8.92
C GLU A 176 -17.52 14.06 7.40
N ARG A 177 -17.86 12.98 6.68
CA ARG A 177 -18.18 13.03 5.25
C ARG A 177 -19.45 13.81 4.96
N GLU A 178 -20.53 13.54 5.69
CA GLU A 178 -21.81 14.24 5.54
C GLU A 178 -21.70 15.73 5.86
N ALA A 179 -20.77 16.12 6.74
CA ALA A 179 -20.43 17.50 7.05
C ALA A 179 -19.50 18.16 6.01
N GLY A 180 -18.99 17.43 5.02
CA GLY A 180 -18.05 17.96 4.02
C GLY A 180 -16.63 18.18 4.55
N THR A 181 -16.25 17.50 5.63
CA THR A 181 -14.95 17.67 6.33
C THR A 181 -13.95 16.54 6.05
N THR A 182 -14.21 15.71 5.03
CA THR A 182 -13.31 14.60 4.66
C THR A 182 -11.87 15.04 4.48
N GLU A 183 -11.63 16.13 3.75
CA GLU A 183 -10.28 16.66 3.50
C GLU A 183 -9.58 17.06 4.79
N ASP A 184 -10.24 17.81 5.67
CA ASP A 184 -9.68 18.26 6.94
C ASP A 184 -9.21 17.06 7.78
N VAL A 185 -10.03 16.01 7.84
CA VAL A 185 -9.72 14.79 8.61
C VAL A 185 -8.52 14.05 8.01
N VAL A 186 -8.54 13.74 6.71
CA VAL A 186 -7.48 12.93 6.10
C VAL A 186 -6.17 13.70 5.99
N PHE A 187 -6.21 15.03 5.81
CA PHE A 187 -5.01 15.87 5.79
C PHE A 187 -4.38 16.00 7.17
N GLU A 188 -5.16 16.16 8.24
CA GLU A 188 -4.60 16.20 9.60
C GLU A 188 -3.93 14.86 9.95
N GLN A 189 -4.60 13.73 9.68
CA GLN A 189 -4.03 12.40 9.92
C GLN A 189 -2.76 12.15 9.09
N THR A 190 -2.78 12.55 7.80
CA THR A 190 -1.62 12.41 6.90
C THR A 190 -0.47 13.32 7.34
N LYS A 191 -0.78 14.53 7.81
CA LYS A 191 0.22 15.45 8.35
C LYS A 191 0.98 14.84 9.51
N VAL A 192 0.28 14.27 10.49
CA VAL A 192 0.94 13.68 11.67
C VAL A 192 1.82 12.50 11.28
N ILE A 193 1.41 11.69 10.29
CA ILE A 193 2.25 10.65 9.70
C ILE A 193 3.48 11.28 9.04
N ALA A 194 3.29 12.25 8.14
CA ALA A 194 4.35 12.90 7.38
C ALA A 194 5.41 13.57 8.26
N ASP A 195 5.01 14.22 9.35
CA ASP A 195 5.91 14.85 10.32
C ASP A 195 6.87 13.82 11.00
N ASN A 196 6.52 12.53 10.95
CA ASN A 196 7.29 11.42 11.52
C ASN A 196 8.01 10.55 10.47
N VAL A 197 7.85 10.84 9.17
CA VAL A 197 8.43 10.07 8.07
C VAL A 197 9.58 10.84 7.43
N LYS A 198 10.79 10.29 7.52
CA LYS A 198 11.99 10.86 6.86
C LYS A 198 12.21 10.28 5.46
N ASP A 199 11.81 9.03 5.27
CA ASP A 199 11.92 8.30 4.00
C ASP A 199 10.59 7.59 3.72
N TRP A 200 10.01 7.90 2.56
CA TRP A 200 8.72 7.39 2.11
C TRP A 200 8.82 6.09 1.30
N THR A 201 10.04 5.60 1.03
CA THR A 201 10.29 4.41 0.19
C THR A 201 9.51 3.18 0.66
N HIS A 202 9.36 3.03 1.97
CA HIS A 202 8.67 1.90 2.60
C HIS A 202 7.34 2.30 3.27
N VAL A 203 6.69 3.37 2.79
CA VAL A 203 5.38 3.80 3.27
C VAL A 203 4.31 3.58 2.19
N VAL A 204 3.17 3.04 2.62
CA VAL A 204 1.93 2.96 1.84
C VAL A 204 0.84 3.66 2.66
N ILE A 205 0.11 4.58 2.04
CA ILE A 205 -1.05 5.22 2.68
C ILE A 205 -2.28 4.39 2.32
N ALA A 206 -3.02 3.92 3.32
CA ALA A 206 -4.31 3.27 3.12
C ALA A 206 -5.43 4.24 3.48
N TYR A 207 -6.12 4.78 2.47
CA TYR A 207 -7.33 5.55 2.68
C TYR A 207 -8.52 4.58 2.85
N GLU A 208 -9.06 4.54 4.06
CA GLU A 208 -10.17 3.67 4.45
C GLU A 208 -11.28 4.49 5.12
N PRO A 209 -12.26 5.01 4.37
CA PRO A 209 -13.41 5.68 4.97
C PRO A 209 -14.07 4.74 5.98
N VAL A 210 -14.20 5.16 7.24
CA VAL A 210 -14.61 4.30 8.35
C VAL A 210 -15.98 3.68 8.10
N TRP A 211 -16.86 4.44 7.44
CA TRP A 211 -18.22 4.04 7.07
C TRP A 211 -18.26 2.96 5.97
N ALA A 212 -17.17 2.73 5.24
CA ALA A 212 -17.05 1.68 4.23
C ALA A 212 -16.44 0.36 4.78
N ILE A 213 -15.97 0.34 6.02
CA ILE A 213 -15.26 -0.81 6.60
C ILE A 213 -16.27 -1.83 7.15
N GLY A 214 -16.42 -2.95 6.46
CA GLY A 214 -17.24 -4.09 6.94
C GLY A 214 -18.76 -3.86 6.87
N THR A 215 -19.22 -2.75 6.28
CA THR A 215 -20.64 -2.39 6.17
C THR A 215 -21.28 -2.87 4.87
N GLY A 216 -20.48 -3.31 3.90
CA GLY A 216 -20.93 -3.60 2.53
C GLY A 216 -21.21 -2.34 1.70
N LYS A 217 -21.14 -1.14 2.31
CA LYS A 217 -21.12 0.12 1.57
C LYS A 217 -19.70 0.37 1.09
N THR A 218 -19.54 0.54 -0.21
CA THR A 218 -18.25 0.88 -0.83
C THR A 218 -18.34 2.31 -1.32
N ALA A 219 -17.27 3.10 -1.18
CA ALA A 219 -17.17 4.36 -1.90
C ALA A 219 -17.28 4.09 -3.40
N THR A 220 -17.93 4.99 -4.14
CA THR A 220 -17.88 4.88 -5.60
C THR A 220 -16.43 5.10 -6.08
N PRO A 221 -16.06 4.58 -7.27
CA PRO A 221 -14.73 4.83 -7.83
C PRO A 221 -14.39 6.33 -7.89
N ASP A 222 -15.35 7.18 -8.25
CA ASP A 222 -15.14 8.64 -8.30
C ASP A 222 -14.88 9.23 -6.90
N GLN A 223 -15.62 8.77 -5.87
CA GLN A 223 -15.41 9.23 -4.49
C GLN A 223 -14.04 8.82 -3.94
N ALA A 224 -13.55 7.63 -4.30
CA ALA A 224 -12.23 7.16 -3.90
C ALA A 224 -11.13 7.92 -4.67
N GLN A 225 -11.28 8.09 -5.98
CA GLN A 225 -10.37 8.84 -6.84
C GLN A 225 -10.22 10.30 -6.36
N GLU A 226 -11.33 10.98 -6.06
CA GLU A 226 -11.32 12.36 -5.58
C GLU A 226 -10.42 12.54 -4.35
N VAL A 227 -10.55 11.65 -3.36
CA VAL A 227 -9.76 11.75 -2.11
C VAL A 227 -8.30 11.37 -2.35
N HIS A 228 -8.03 10.36 -3.18
CA HIS A 228 -6.67 9.96 -3.53
C HIS A 228 -5.92 11.07 -4.28
N GLU A 229 -6.57 11.72 -5.25
CA GLU A 229 -6.01 12.86 -5.98
C GLU A 229 -5.68 14.02 -5.04
N LYS A 230 -6.59 14.34 -4.11
CA LYS A 230 -6.39 15.38 -3.10
C LYS A 230 -5.26 15.04 -2.13
N LEU A 231 -5.17 13.81 -1.65
CA LEU A 231 -4.05 13.34 -0.82
C LEU A 231 -2.72 13.44 -1.56
N ARG A 232 -2.69 13.05 -2.85
CA ARG A 232 -1.48 13.19 -3.67
C ARG A 232 -1.11 14.66 -3.87
N GLY A 233 -2.09 15.54 -4.09
CA GLY A 233 -1.91 16.99 -4.13
C GLY A 233 -1.35 17.55 -2.81
N TRP A 234 -1.86 17.07 -1.68
CA TRP A 234 -1.36 17.44 -0.36
C TRP A 234 0.10 17.01 -0.16
N LEU A 235 0.45 15.77 -0.51
CA LEU A 235 1.82 15.25 -0.43
C LEU A 235 2.77 16.05 -1.33
N ARG A 236 2.30 16.45 -2.51
CA ARG A 236 3.06 17.28 -3.44
C ARG A 236 3.39 18.64 -2.84
N ALA A 237 2.40 19.28 -2.20
CA ALA A 237 2.55 20.60 -1.62
C ALA A 237 3.34 20.61 -0.30
N ASN A 238 3.24 19.56 0.51
CA ASN A 238 3.75 19.54 1.89
C ASN A 238 4.99 18.64 2.08
N VAL A 239 5.28 17.73 1.14
CA VAL A 239 6.43 16.83 1.22
C VAL A 239 7.36 17.04 0.03
N SER A 240 6.97 16.60 -1.16
CA SER A 240 7.67 16.88 -2.43
C SER A 240 6.93 16.24 -3.62
N ASP A 241 7.22 16.73 -4.84
CA ASP A 241 6.80 16.08 -6.09
C ASP A 241 7.23 14.59 -6.14
N ALA A 242 8.49 14.32 -5.78
CA ALA A 242 9.06 12.97 -5.85
C ALA A 242 8.30 11.98 -4.96
N VAL A 243 7.98 12.38 -3.71
CA VAL A 243 7.19 11.55 -2.79
C VAL A 243 5.77 11.37 -3.31
N ALA A 244 5.12 12.44 -3.77
CA ALA A 244 3.76 12.36 -4.29
C ALA A 244 3.64 11.42 -5.50
N ASP A 245 4.66 11.41 -6.36
CA ASP A 245 4.67 10.57 -7.56
C ASP A 245 4.99 9.10 -7.27
N SER A 246 5.76 8.81 -6.20
CA SER A 246 6.22 7.46 -5.85
C SER A 246 5.39 6.75 -4.78
N VAL A 247 4.80 7.49 -3.84
CA VAL A 247 4.03 6.90 -2.74
C VAL A 247 2.76 6.25 -3.27
N ARG A 248 2.49 5.03 -2.76
CA ARG A 248 1.27 4.31 -3.10
C ARG A 248 0.17 4.72 -2.14
N ILE A 249 -0.97 5.11 -2.70
CA ILE A 249 -2.20 5.40 -1.96
C ILE A 249 -3.20 4.30 -2.34
N ILE A 250 -3.51 3.43 -1.39
CA ILE A 250 -4.41 2.29 -1.58
C ILE A 250 -5.77 2.58 -0.96
N TYR A 251 -6.82 2.05 -1.57
CA TYR A 251 -8.19 2.18 -1.06
C TYR A 251 -8.56 0.96 -0.20
N GLY A 252 -9.19 1.18 0.96
CA GLY A 252 -9.79 0.11 1.75
C GLY A 252 -11.23 0.45 2.15
N GLY A 253 -12.03 -0.60 2.37
CA GLY A 253 -13.46 -0.46 2.66
C GLY A 253 -14.34 -1.18 1.65
N SER A 254 -14.80 -2.38 2.02
CA SER A 254 -15.73 -3.20 1.21
C SER A 254 -15.26 -3.53 -0.21
N VAL A 255 -13.94 -3.61 -0.45
CA VAL A 255 -13.37 -4.15 -1.70
C VAL A 255 -13.72 -5.64 -1.84
N THR A 256 -14.16 -6.04 -3.03
CA THR A 256 -14.55 -7.41 -3.40
C THR A 256 -14.06 -7.74 -4.80
N GLY A 257 -14.08 -9.02 -5.18
CA GLY A 257 -13.76 -9.42 -6.57
C GLY A 257 -14.66 -8.74 -7.60
N GLY A 258 -15.91 -8.44 -7.23
CA GLY A 258 -16.90 -7.80 -8.12
C GLY A 258 -16.67 -6.31 -8.40
N ASN A 259 -16.03 -5.56 -7.50
CA ASN A 259 -15.83 -4.11 -7.65
C ASN A 259 -14.37 -3.69 -7.85
N CYS A 260 -13.41 -4.59 -7.63
CA CYS A 260 -11.98 -4.26 -7.65
C CYS A 260 -11.49 -3.70 -9.00
N LYS A 261 -12.03 -4.17 -10.13
CA LYS A 261 -11.60 -3.70 -11.47
C LYS A 261 -11.98 -2.25 -11.74
N GLU A 262 -13.19 -1.84 -11.35
CA GLU A 262 -13.65 -0.46 -11.54
C GLU A 262 -12.88 0.52 -10.65
N LEU A 263 -12.59 0.11 -9.41
CA LEU A 263 -11.73 0.90 -8.51
C LEU A 263 -10.28 0.96 -9.03
N ALA A 264 -9.72 -0.16 -9.46
CA ALA A 264 -8.33 -0.24 -9.93
C ALA A 264 -8.07 0.53 -11.24
N ALA A 265 -9.13 0.84 -11.99
CA ALA A 265 -9.07 1.65 -13.21
C ALA A 265 -8.84 3.15 -12.92
N GLN A 266 -9.05 3.60 -11.69
CA GLN A 266 -8.80 4.98 -11.28
C GLN A 266 -7.29 5.26 -11.17
N PRO A 267 -6.80 6.39 -11.71
CA PRO A 267 -5.37 6.65 -11.89
C PRO A 267 -4.59 6.86 -10.57
N ASP A 268 -5.24 7.36 -9.52
CA ASP A 268 -4.61 7.62 -8.23
C ASP A 268 -4.86 6.52 -7.19
N ILE A 269 -5.63 5.49 -7.54
CA ILE A 269 -5.81 4.30 -6.71
C ILE A 269 -4.71 3.31 -7.04
N ASP A 270 -3.72 3.19 -6.15
CA ASP A 270 -2.53 2.37 -6.36
C ASP A 270 -2.68 0.93 -5.84
N GLY A 271 -3.89 0.55 -5.41
CA GLY A 271 -4.10 -0.75 -4.80
C GLY A 271 -5.20 -0.78 -3.77
N PHE A 272 -5.21 -1.85 -2.96
CA PHE A 272 -6.24 -2.11 -1.98
C PHE A 272 -5.73 -2.56 -0.62
N LEU A 273 -6.44 -2.18 0.45
CA LEU A 273 -6.39 -2.86 1.74
C LEU A 273 -7.70 -3.61 1.98
N VAL A 274 -7.63 -4.94 2.03
CA VAL A 274 -8.77 -5.84 1.94
C VAL A 274 -8.99 -6.55 3.27
N GLY A 275 -10.16 -6.34 3.88
CA GLY A 275 -10.58 -7.05 5.09
C GLY A 275 -11.14 -8.44 4.79
N GLY A 276 -12.46 -8.63 4.96
CA GLY A 276 -13.09 -9.96 4.91
C GLY A 276 -12.90 -10.74 3.60
N ALA A 277 -12.75 -10.08 2.45
CA ALA A 277 -12.48 -10.75 1.18
C ALA A 277 -11.06 -11.36 1.11
N SER A 278 -10.10 -10.88 1.93
CA SER A 278 -8.73 -11.41 1.98
C SER A 278 -8.62 -12.82 2.59
N LEU A 279 -9.68 -13.29 3.22
CA LEU A 279 -9.81 -14.64 3.79
C LEU A 279 -10.50 -15.62 2.83
N LYS A 280 -10.80 -15.18 1.59
CA LYS A 280 -11.58 -15.94 0.61
C LYS A 280 -10.80 -16.10 -0.71
N PRO A 281 -11.15 -17.08 -1.55
CA PRO A 281 -10.51 -17.26 -2.85
C PRO A 281 -10.57 -16.02 -3.77
N GLU A 282 -11.64 -15.20 -3.65
CA GLU A 282 -11.80 -13.95 -4.42
C GLU A 282 -10.68 -12.93 -4.17
N PHE A 283 -9.85 -13.10 -3.14
CA PHE A 283 -8.68 -12.26 -2.94
C PHE A 283 -7.68 -12.36 -4.10
N VAL A 284 -7.58 -13.52 -4.76
CA VAL A 284 -6.75 -13.70 -5.96
C VAL A 284 -7.26 -12.85 -7.12
N ASP A 285 -8.58 -12.72 -7.28
CA ASP A 285 -9.19 -11.85 -8.29
C ASP A 285 -8.85 -10.38 -8.03
N ILE A 286 -8.82 -9.97 -6.75
CA ILE A 286 -8.45 -8.61 -6.34
C ILE A 286 -6.96 -8.33 -6.59
N ILE A 287 -6.07 -9.28 -6.29
CA ILE A 287 -4.63 -9.18 -6.61
C ILE A 287 -4.41 -8.99 -8.11
N ASN A 288 -5.24 -9.66 -8.92
CA ASN A 288 -5.18 -9.64 -10.37
C ASN A 288 -6.09 -8.56 -11.00
N ALA A 289 -6.54 -7.55 -10.25
CA ALA A 289 -7.48 -6.54 -10.74
C ALA A 289 -6.96 -5.73 -11.94
N ARG A 290 -5.63 -5.58 -12.07
CA ARG A 290 -4.95 -4.91 -13.20
C ARG A 290 -4.29 -5.87 -14.21
N ALA A 291 -4.52 -7.18 -14.07
CA ALA A 291 -3.98 -8.19 -14.99
C ALA A 291 -4.70 -8.20 -16.35
#